data_AF-A0A6A0QVL6-F1
#
_entry.id   AF-A0A6A0QVL6-F1
#
_cell.length_a   1.000
_cell.length_b   1.000
_cell.length_c   1.000
_cell.angle_alpha   90.00
_cell.angle_beta   90.00
_cell.angle_gamma   90.00
#
_symmetry.space_group_name_H-M   'P 1'
#
loop_
_entity.id
_entity.type
_entity.pdbx_description
1 polymer ?
#
loop_
_entity_poly.entity_id
_entity_poly.type
_entity_poly.pdbx_seq_one_letter_code
_entity_poly.pdbx_strand_id
1 'polypeptide(L)'
;MRCVAHVVRSTGRIARIGVPLSGGAPMTPVLALFRASLRRALPVKRTVLFGLLSLTPALLFVLAAENRTGEAAFDTLVETSGGAYFGLLMPVIAIVLAAGALGDERRDQTLSFITLRPMPRWVIAATKIAAAATAAFAINLIGIFGLWLTYSIQHTFNGTILVGYLVGTVIAVAAYVSIVVPLGFITDRAVIIGLAYLLVFEDGVVIALSGLASLSPWRLGAAAFAGVVEESRLILDGAVGNLTMTVANSAITAGIYVLIGAAITTALLKRRDLA
;
A
#
# COMPACT_ATOMS: atom_id res chain seq x y z
N MET A 1 -49.23 -24.53 53.33
CA MET A 1 -48.87 -25.01 51.98
C MET A 1 -49.85 -24.45 50.95
N ARG A 2 -49.49 -23.39 50.23
CA ARG A 2 -50.10 -23.01 48.94
C ARG A 2 -48.98 -22.46 48.06
N CYS A 3 -48.65 -23.24 47.03
CA CYS A 3 -47.64 -22.94 46.02
C CYS A 3 -48.34 -22.12 44.91
N VAL A 4 -47.90 -20.89 44.68
CA VAL A 4 -48.35 -20.06 43.55
C VAL A 4 -47.22 -20.03 42.53
N ALA A 5 -47.45 -20.72 41.41
CA ALA A 5 -46.57 -20.73 40.26
C ALA A 5 -46.68 -19.37 39.52
N HIS A 6 -45.61 -18.58 39.53
CA HIS A 6 -45.47 -17.43 38.66
C HIS A 6 -44.91 -17.89 37.31
N VAL A 7 -45.79 -18.00 36.31
CA VAL A 7 -45.43 -18.16 34.89
C VAL A 7 -44.88 -16.82 34.39
N VAL A 8 -43.55 -16.71 34.28
CA VAL A 8 -42.91 -15.60 33.56
C VAL A 8 -42.84 -15.98 32.08
N ARG A 9 -43.79 -15.47 31.28
CA ARG A 9 -43.68 -15.45 29.82
C ARG A 9 -42.53 -14.51 29.45
N SER A 10 -41.40 -15.06 29.01
CA SER A 10 -40.41 -14.26 28.28
C SER A 10 -40.81 -14.23 26.81
N THR A 11 -41.43 -13.13 26.43
CA THR A 11 -41.72 -12.76 25.05
C THR A 11 -40.41 -12.63 24.27
N GLY A 12 -40.33 -13.34 23.16
CA GLY A 12 -39.18 -13.37 22.27
C GLY A 12 -38.73 -11.98 21.86
N ARG A 13 -37.43 -11.72 22.00
CA ARG A 13 -36.79 -10.49 21.51
C ARG A 13 -36.16 -10.79 20.15
N ILE A 14 -36.95 -10.63 19.09
CA ILE A 14 -36.44 -10.48 17.73
C ILE A 14 -35.93 -9.04 17.62
N ALA A 15 -34.64 -8.83 17.90
CA ALA A 15 -33.97 -7.56 17.63
C ALA A 15 -33.26 -7.62 16.27
N ARG A 16 -34.04 -7.74 15.19
CA ARG A 16 -33.61 -7.39 13.83
C ARG A 16 -34.21 -6.04 13.47
N ILE A 17 -33.69 -4.96 14.04
CA ILE A 17 -33.95 -3.62 13.53
C ILE A 17 -32.60 -2.92 13.49
N GLY A 18 -32.01 -2.90 12.30
CA GLY A 18 -30.94 -1.96 12.00
C GLY A 18 -31.54 -0.58 12.13
N VAL A 19 -31.19 0.11 13.21
CA VAL A 19 -31.53 1.53 13.38
C VAL A 19 -30.84 2.28 12.25
N PRO A 20 -31.58 2.90 11.31
CA PRO A 20 -30.96 3.76 10.33
C PRO A 20 -30.41 4.97 11.09
N LEU A 21 -29.11 5.24 10.94
CA LEU A 21 -28.54 6.51 11.39
C LEU A 21 -29.23 7.62 10.58
N SER A 22 -30.11 8.36 11.27
CA SER A 22 -30.73 9.58 10.78
C SER A 22 -29.67 10.52 10.24
N GLY A 23 -29.59 10.68 8.91
CA GLY A 23 -28.86 11.75 8.24
C GLY A 23 -27.71 11.36 7.30
N GLY A 24 -27.38 10.08 7.13
CA GLY A 24 -26.39 9.65 6.13
C GLY A 24 -27.06 9.03 4.90
N ALA A 25 -26.77 9.52 3.69
CA ALA A 25 -27.15 8.82 2.46
C ALA A 25 -26.78 7.32 2.57
N PRO A 26 -27.58 6.39 2.02
CA PRO A 26 -27.33 4.95 2.13
C PRO A 26 -25.98 4.61 1.46
N MET A 27 -24.89 4.68 2.22
CA MET A 27 -23.58 4.26 1.76
C MET A 27 -23.61 2.75 1.63
N THR A 28 -23.19 2.24 0.47
CA THR A 28 -22.98 0.81 0.30
C THR A 28 -22.06 0.30 1.42
N PRO A 29 -22.33 -0.89 2.00
CA PRO A 29 -21.56 -1.41 3.14
C PRO A 29 -20.05 -1.51 2.84
N VAL A 30 -19.69 -1.64 1.56
CA VAL A 30 -18.32 -1.58 1.04
C VAL A 30 -17.67 -0.23 1.29
N LEU A 31 -18.36 0.87 0.95
CA LEU A 31 -17.83 2.23 1.10
C LEU A 31 -17.63 2.59 2.58
N ALA A 32 -18.54 2.15 3.44
CA ALA A 32 -18.39 2.33 4.89
C ALA A 32 -17.16 1.59 5.43
N LEU A 33 -16.93 0.34 5.00
CA LEU A 33 -15.75 -0.44 5.41
C LEU A 33 -14.45 0.17 4.87
N PHE A 34 -14.45 0.62 3.62
CA PHE A 34 -13.32 1.31 3.01
C PHE A 34 -12.96 2.57 3.77
N ARG A 35 -13.93 3.46 4.02
CA ARG A 35 -13.72 4.72 4.74
C ARG A 35 -13.24 4.50 6.18
N ALA A 36 -13.79 3.51 6.87
CA ALA A 36 -13.36 3.16 8.22
C ALA A 36 -11.91 2.64 8.22
N SER A 37 -11.56 1.77 7.27
CA SER A 37 -10.20 1.24 7.13
C SER A 37 -9.20 2.34 6.79
N LEU A 38 -9.57 3.25 5.88
CA LEU A 38 -8.74 4.39 5.50
C LEU A 38 -8.49 5.33 6.68
N ARG A 39 -9.54 5.64 7.46
CA ARG A 39 -9.41 6.50 8.65
C ARG A 39 -8.50 5.87 9.72
N ARG A 40 -8.55 4.55 9.89
CA ARG A 40 -7.67 3.82 10.82
C ARG A 40 -6.22 3.76 10.33
N ALA A 41 -6.00 3.63 9.02
CA ALA A 41 -4.68 3.58 8.43
C ALA A 41 -3.91 4.90 8.54
N LEU A 42 -4.60 6.03 8.68
CA LEU A 42 -4.01 7.38 8.70
C LEU A 42 -4.15 8.09 10.06
N PRO A 43 -3.60 7.57 11.18
CA PRO A 43 -3.55 8.34 12.41
C PRO A 43 -2.59 9.51 12.26
N VAL A 44 -3.01 10.71 12.70
CA VAL A 44 -2.29 11.99 12.48
C VAL A 44 -0.81 11.90 12.82
N LYS A 45 -0.44 11.30 13.96
CA LYS A 45 0.96 11.14 14.38
C LYS A 45 1.79 10.35 13.37
N ARG A 46 1.23 9.28 12.83
CA ARG A 46 1.88 8.37 11.87
C ARG A 46 1.97 9.01 10.49
N THR A 47 0.91 9.73 10.08
CA THR A 47 0.88 10.49 8.83
C THR A 47 1.90 11.62 8.82
N VAL A 48 2.05 12.36 9.92
CA VAL A 48 3.07 13.42 10.04
C VAL A 48 4.48 12.83 9.99
N LEU A 49 4.74 11.77 10.76
CA LEU A 49 6.05 11.12 10.77
C LEU A 49 6.43 10.58 9.39
N PHE A 50 5.56 9.81 8.73
CA PHE A 50 5.85 9.30 7.40
C PHE A 50 5.81 10.35 6.31
N GLY A 51 4.96 11.38 6.45
CA GLY A 51 4.96 12.51 5.53
C GLY A 51 6.29 13.25 5.56
N LEU A 52 6.83 13.51 6.76
CA LEU A 52 8.13 14.16 6.92
C LEU A 52 9.27 13.27 6.44
N LEU A 53 9.22 11.96 6.72
CA LEU A 53 10.18 10.99 6.19
C LEU A 53 10.11 10.89 4.65
N SER A 54 8.93 11.00 4.05
CA SER A 54 8.74 10.94 2.60
C SER A 54 9.37 12.15 1.87
N LEU A 55 9.64 13.24 2.59
CA LEU A 55 10.37 14.40 2.05
C LEU A 55 11.89 14.19 2.03
N THR A 56 12.42 13.16 2.70
CA THR A 56 13.86 12.88 2.75
C THR A 56 14.52 12.75 1.37
N PRO A 57 13.95 12.10 0.33
CA PRO A 57 14.57 12.04 -0.98
C PRO A 57 14.63 13.39 -1.67
N ALA A 58 13.65 14.26 -1.43
CA ALA A 58 13.67 15.62 -1.93
C ALA A 58 14.82 16.41 -1.30
N LEU A 59 15.07 16.22 0.00
CA LEU A 59 16.22 16.81 0.68
C LEU A 59 17.54 16.23 0.14
N LEU A 60 17.63 14.91 -0.04
CA LEU A 60 18.82 14.27 -0.62
C LEU A 60 19.11 14.79 -2.03
N PHE A 61 18.07 14.95 -2.85
CA PHE A 61 18.20 15.54 -4.18
C PHE A 61 18.75 16.96 -4.11
N VAL A 62 18.19 17.83 -3.26
CA VAL A 62 18.66 19.23 -3.12
C VAL A 62 20.14 19.28 -2.73
N LEU A 63 20.57 18.44 -1.80
CA LEU A 63 21.97 18.36 -1.36
C LEU A 63 22.89 17.80 -2.45
N ALA A 64 22.43 16.79 -3.20
CA ALA A 64 23.21 16.16 -4.26
C ALA A 64 23.26 17.00 -5.53
N ALA A 65 22.26 17.83 -5.81
CA ALA A 65 22.14 18.62 -7.03
C ALA A 65 22.61 20.08 -6.90
N GLU A 66 23.12 20.50 -5.73
CA GLU A 66 23.43 21.90 -5.40
C GLU A 66 24.26 22.63 -6.49
N ASN A 67 25.23 21.95 -7.09
CA ASN A 67 26.10 22.50 -8.14
C ASN A 67 25.88 21.88 -9.53
N ARG A 68 24.78 21.13 -9.71
CA ARG A 68 24.47 20.44 -10.96
C ARG A 68 23.38 21.19 -11.71
N THR A 69 23.50 21.23 -13.03
CA THR A 69 22.52 21.87 -13.92
C THR A 69 22.25 21.00 -15.14
N GLY A 70 21.13 21.25 -15.81
CA GLY A 70 20.74 20.51 -17.02
C GLY A 70 20.66 18.99 -16.79
N GLU A 71 21.28 18.22 -17.69
CA GLU A 71 21.28 16.75 -17.68
C GLU A 71 21.83 16.17 -16.37
N ALA A 72 22.94 16.70 -15.83
CA ALA A 72 23.53 16.19 -14.60
C ALA A 72 22.60 16.30 -13.37
N ALA A 73 21.75 17.33 -13.33
CA ALA A 73 20.76 17.48 -12.28
C ALA A 73 19.61 16.48 -12.45
N PHE A 74 19.18 16.24 -13.70
CA PHE A 74 18.18 15.22 -14.02
C PHE A 74 18.69 13.81 -13.67
N ASP A 75 19.93 13.48 -14.00
CA ASP A 75 20.54 12.20 -13.65
C ASP A 75 20.51 11.96 -12.13
N THR A 76 20.91 13.00 -11.38
CA THR A 76 20.88 12.98 -9.91
C THR A 76 19.46 12.78 -9.37
N LEU A 77 18.45 13.41 -9.98
CA LEU A 77 17.06 13.23 -9.62
C LEU A 77 16.64 11.76 -9.80
N VAL A 78 16.94 11.19 -10.98
CA VAL A 78 16.53 9.84 -11.33
C VAL A 78 17.24 8.80 -10.46
N GLU A 79 18.54 8.95 -10.21
CA GLU A 79 19.31 8.08 -9.32
C GLU A 79 18.79 8.12 -7.88
N THR A 80 18.58 9.33 -7.35
CA THR A 80 18.02 9.54 -6.01
C THR A 80 16.63 8.90 -5.91
N SER A 81 15.85 9.00 -6.97
CA SER A 81 14.49 8.45 -7.02
C SER A 81 14.46 6.94 -7.12
N GLY A 82 15.34 6.34 -7.92
CA GLY A 82 15.48 4.89 -8.01
C GLY A 82 15.86 4.27 -6.67
N GLY A 83 16.95 4.75 -6.06
CA GLY A 83 17.47 4.19 -4.82
C GLY A 83 16.70 4.61 -3.57
N ALA A 84 16.62 5.91 -3.30
CA ALA A 84 16.09 6.41 -2.02
C ALA A 84 14.55 6.38 -1.99
N TYR A 85 13.89 6.80 -3.06
CA TYR A 85 12.43 6.85 -3.10
C TYR A 85 11.81 5.48 -3.38
N PHE A 86 12.02 4.93 -4.58
CA PHE A 86 11.44 3.64 -4.97
C PHE A 86 12.06 2.47 -4.21
N GLY A 87 13.38 2.43 -4.06
CA GLY A 87 14.07 1.32 -3.40
C GLY A 87 13.81 1.20 -1.90
N LEU A 88 13.63 2.32 -1.18
CA LEU A 88 13.57 2.31 0.29
C LEU A 88 12.29 2.93 0.88
N LEU A 89 12.06 4.23 0.66
CA LEU A 89 11.02 4.93 1.41
C LEU A 89 9.60 4.54 1.02
N MET A 90 9.32 4.49 -0.27
CA MET A 90 8.01 4.11 -0.78
C MET A 90 7.60 2.71 -0.29
N PRO A 91 8.46 1.68 -0.38
CA PRO A 91 8.17 0.34 0.15
C PRO A 91 7.94 0.33 1.66
N VAL A 92 8.79 1.02 2.43
CA VAL A 92 8.65 1.10 3.89
C VAL A 92 7.27 1.64 4.27
N ILE A 93 6.83 2.73 3.64
CA ILE A 93 5.49 3.32 3.89
C ILE A 93 4.39 2.30 3.54
N ALA A 94 4.50 1.65 2.37
CA ALA A 94 3.51 0.66 1.92
C ALA A 94 3.42 -0.55 2.85
N ILE A 95 4.57 -1.14 3.24
CA ILE A 95 4.67 -2.29 4.14
C ILE A 95 4.03 -1.94 5.49
N VAL A 96 4.42 -0.81 6.06
CA VAL A 96 4.00 -0.43 7.40
C VAL A 96 2.48 -0.23 7.43
N LEU A 97 1.90 0.48 6.45
CA LEU A 97 0.45 0.67 6.38
C LEU A 97 -0.32 -0.61 6.05
N ALA A 98 0.18 -1.42 5.11
CA ALA A 98 -0.44 -2.68 4.74
C ALA A 98 -0.51 -3.68 5.90
N ALA A 99 0.54 -3.75 6.73
CA ALA A 99 0.58 -4.63 7.89
C ALA A 99 -0.54 -4.33 8.91
N GLY A 100 -0.89 -3.04 9.07
CA GLY A 100 -1.97 -2.62 9.97
C GLY A 100 -3.38 -2.89 9.44
N ALA A 101 -3.54 -2.99 8.11
CA ALA A 101 -4.87 -3.06 7.47
C ALA A 101 -5.74 -4.22 7.97
N LEU A 102 -5.12 -5.37 8.23
CA LEU A 102 -5.73 -6.57 8.84
C LEU A 102 -5.09 -6.95 10.19
N GLY A 103 -3.86 -6.51 10.46
CA GLY A 103 -3.19 -6.79 11.72
C GLY A 103 -3.87 -6.16 12.94
N ASP A 104 -4.40 -4.93 12.78
CA ASP A 104 -5.08 -4.24 13.88
C ASP A 104 -6.39 -4.95 14.26
N GLU A 105 -7.15 -5.43 13.27
CA GLU A 105 -8.40 -6.18 13.51
C GLU A 105 -8.17 -7.54 14.17
N ARG A 106 -7.03 -8.17 13.85
CA ARG A 106 -6.60 -9.41 14.50
C ARG A 106 -6.29 -9.18 15.98
N ARG A 107 -5.57 -8.11 16.31
CA ARG A 107 -5.18 -7.77 17.70
C ARG A 107 -6.39 -7.41 18.54
N ASP A 108 -7.33 -6.66 17.97
CA ASP A 108 -8.53 -6.21 18.68
C ASP A 108 -9.60 -7.31 18.85
N GLN A 109 -9.35 -8.54 18.36
CA GLN A 109 -10.32 -9.64 18.29
C GLN A 109 -11.65 -9.27 17.61
N THR A 110 -11.69 -8.17 16.85
CA THR A 110 -12.91 -7.65 16.21
C THR A 110 -13.30 -8.39 14.95
N LEU A 111 -12.44 -9.29 14.45
CA LEU A 111 -12.73 -10.18 13.33
C LEU A 111 -14.01 -11.00 13.53
N SER A 112 -14.27 -11.47 14.76
CA SER A 112 -15.48 -12.23 15.09
C SER A 112 -16.78 -11.44 14.88
N PHE A 113 -16.75 -10.13 15.10
CA PHE A 113 -17.89 -9.25 14.86
C PHE A 113 -18.11 -8.95 13.38
N ILE A 114 -17.06 -8.99 12.55
CA ILE A 114 -17.19 -8.85 11.09
C ILE A 114 -17.83 -10.11 10.48
N THR A 115 -17.63 -11.29 11.10
CA THR A 115 -18.23 -12.56 10.67
C THR A 115 -19.76 -12.55 10.71
N LEU A 116 -20.35 -11.73 11.59
CA LEU A 116 -21.81 -11.62 11.74
C LEU A 116 -22.47 -10.85 10.58
N ARG A 117 -21.69 -10.13 9.75
CA ARG A 117 -22.20 -9.45 8.56
C ARG A 117 -22.12 -10.40 7.36
N PRO A 118 -23.22 -10.64 6.63
CA PRO A 118 -23.24 -11.53 5.46
C PRO A 118 -22.58 -10.83 4.27
N MET A 119 -21.26 -10.65 4.31
CA MET A 119 -20.47 -10.14 3.20
C MET A 119 -19.58 -11.24 2.63
N PRO A 120 -19.49 -11.35 1.30
CA PRO A 120 -18.56 -12.29 0.67
C PRO A 120 -17.11 -11.94 1.05
N ARG A 121 -16.33 -12.96 1.43
CA ARG A 121 -14.96 -12.79 1.97
C ARG A 121 -14.01 -12.10 0.99
N TRP A 122 -14.19 -12.33 -0.32
CA TRP A 122 -13.39 -11.69 -1.34
C TRP A 122 -13.60 -10.17 -1.39
N VAL A 123 -14.80 -9.67 -1.07
CA VAL A 123 -15.08 -8.23 -0.99
C VAL A 123 -14.36 -7.63 0.21
N ILE A 124 -14.29 -8.34 1.34
CA ILE A 124 -13.52 -7.88 2.51
C ILE A 124 -12.04 -7.77 2.14
N ALA A 125 -11.46 -8.82 1.57
CA ALA A 125 -10.06 -8.84 1.15
C ALA A 125 -9.74 -7.71 0.16
N ALA A 126 -10.53 -7.58 -0.91
CA ALA A 126 -10.35 -6.54 -1.92
C ALA A 126 -10.47 -5.13 -1.32
N THR A 127 -11.48 -4.90 -0.46
CA THR A 127 -11.68 -3.60 0.19
C THR A 127 -10.51 -3.23 1.10
N LYS A 128 -9.94 -4.22 1.81
CA LYS A 128 -8.79 -4.02 2.69
C LYS A 128 -7.52 -3.70 1.93
N ILE A 129 -7.23 -4.45 0.87
CA ILE A 129 -6.11 -4.18 -0.02
C ILE A 129 -6.26 -2.78 -0.64
N ALA A 130 -7.44 -2.46 -1.18
CA ALA A 130 -7.71 -1.15 -1.77
C ALA A 130 -7.53 -0.01 -0.75
N ALA A 131 -8.09 -0.14 0.46
CA ALA A 131 -7.96 0.90 1.50
C ALA A 131 -6.50 1.10 1.93
N ALA A 132 -5.75 0.01 2.09
CA ALA A 132 -4.33 0.07 2.42
C ALA A 132 -3.50 0.70 1.29
N ALA A 133 -3.78 0.35 0.04
CA ALA A 133 -3.13 0.94 -1.12
C ALA A 133 -3.44 2.43 -1.26
N THR A 134 -4.70 2.85 -1.07
CA THR A 134 -5.07 4.27 -1.07
C THR A 134 -4.39 5.03 0.06
N ALA A 135 -4.33 4.47 1.27
CA ALA A 135 -3.64 5.11 2.40
C ALA A 135 -2.14 5.27 2.12
N ALA A 136 -1.49 4.21 1.61
CA ALA A 136 -0.07 4.22 1.29
C ALA A 136 0.25 5.20 0.16
N PHE A 137 -0.58 5.22 -0.88
CA PHE A 137 -0.45 6.18 -1.96
C PHE A 137 -0.63 7.63 -1.47
N ALA A 138 -1.64 7.89 -0.63
CA ALA A 138 -1.89 9.22 -0.10
C ALA A 138 -0.71 9.79 0.71
N ILE A 139 -0.03 8.96 1.51
CA ILE A 139 1.20 9.39 2.22
C ILE A 139 2.34 9.60 1.23
N ASN A 140 2.49 8.69 0.26
CA ASN A 140 3.54 8.80 -0.76
C ASN A 140 3.40 10.05 -1.64
N LEU A 141 2.18 10.58 -1.84
CA LEU A 141 1.97 11.85 -2.56
C LEU A 141 2.82 12.98 -1.98
N ILE A 142 3.01 13.04 -0.66
CA ILE A 142 3.84 14.08 -0.03
C ILE A 142 5.28 14.02 -0.55
N GLY A 143 5.86 12.82 -0.67
CA GLY A 143 7.21 12.64 -1.20
C GLY A 143 7.30 12.87 -2.71
N ILE A 144 6.29 12.41 -3.46
CA ILE A 144 6.19 12.66 -4.91
C ILE A 144 6.17 14.15 -5.19
N PHE A 145 5.27 14.89 -4.53
CA PHE A 145 5.20 16.34 -4.69
C PHE A 145 6.45 17.02 -4.16
N GLY A 146 7.05 16.53 -3.07
CA GLY A 146 8.33 17.03 -2.57
C GLY A 146 9.44 16.96 -3.63
N LEU A 147 9.68 15.78 -4.19
CA LEU A 147 10.71 15.55 -5.22
C LEU A 147 10.44 16.34 -6.50
N TRP A 148 9.20 16.29 -6.98
CA TRP A 148 8.83 17.00 -8.20
C TRP A 148 8.93 18.52 -8.04
N LEU A 149 8.49 19.05 -6.89
CA LEU A 149 8.51 20.48 -6.62
C LEU A 149 9.94 21.00 -6.43
N THR A 150 10.81 20.27 -5.71
CA THR A 150 12.21 20.70 -5.56
C THR A 150 12.93 20.75 -6.90
N TYR A 151 12.76 19.73 -7.74
CA TYR A 151 13.31 19.75 -9.11
C TYR A 151 12.73 20.88 -9.95
N SER A 152 11.41 21.08 -9.90
CA SER A 152 10.73 22.11 -10.71
C SER A 152 11.13 23.53 -10.33
N ILE A 153 11.40 23.79 -9.04
CA ILE A 153 11.85 25.10 -8.55
C ILE A 153 13.29 25.39 -8.97
N GLN A 154 14.18 24.39 -8.92
CA GLN A 154 15.62 24.58 -9.18
C GLN A 154 15.97 24.51 -10.66
N HIS A 155 15.18 23.80 -11.47
CA HIS A 155 15.53 23.52 -12.86
C HIS A 155 14.35 23.80 -13.80
N THR A 156 13.49 22.83 -14.07
CA THR A 156 12.48 22.94 -15.11
C THR A 156 11.17 22.30 -14.67
N PHE A 157 10.08 23.04 -14.86
CA PHE A 157 8.73 22.54 -14.63
C PHE A 157 8.39 21.48 -15.68
N ASN A 158 8.36 20.21 -15.27
CA ASN A 158 8.04 19.09 -16.15
C ASN A 158 6.92 18.23 -15.54
N GLY A 159 5.72 18.30 -16.13
CA GLY A 159 4.56 17.52 -15.69
C GLY A 159 4.70 16.01 -15.93
N THR A 160 5.49 15.60 -16.93
CA THR A 160 5.72 14.19 -17.26
C THR A 160 6.44 13.47 -16.12
N ILE A 161 7.38 14.13 -15.44
CA ILE A 161 8.07 13.59 -14.26
C ILE A 161 7.06 13.31 -13.14
N LEU A 162 6.15 14.25 -12.86
CA LEU A 162 5.10 14.06 -11.86
C LEU A 162 4.21 12.87 -12.20
N VAL A 163 3.74 12.78 -13.45
CA VAL A 163 2.92 11.65 -13.93
C VAL A 163 3.68 10.34 -13.80
N GLY A 164 4.97 10.31 -14.15
CA GLY A 164 5.84 9.16 -13.98
C GLY A 164 5.89 8.67 -12.54
N TYR A 165 6.08 9.59 -11.58
CA TYR A 165 6.06 9.23 -10.15
C TYR A 165 4.71 8.69 -9.72
N LEU A 166 3.60 9.33 -10.13
CA LEU A 166 2.26 8.89 -9.77
C LEU A 166 2.01 7.46 -10.28
N VAL A 167 2.31 7.19 -11.55
CA VAL A 167 2.12 5.87 -12.17
C VAL A 167 3.02 4.82 -11.52
N GLY A 168 4.32 5.11 -11.39
CA GLY A 168 5.29 4.20 -10.79
C GLY A 168 4.93 3.84 -9.35
N THR A 169 4.55 4.83 -8.55
CA THR A 169 4.18 4.62 -7.14
C THR A 169 2.88 3.84 -7.01
N VAL A 170 1.85 4.12 -7.82
CA VAL A 170 0.60 3.33 -7.78
C VAL A 170 0.89 1.84 -8.00
N ILE A 171 1.72 1.52 -9.00
CA ILE A 171 2.08 0.15 -9.36
C ILE A 171 2.87 -0.53 -8.25
N ALA A 172 3.93 0.11 -7.74
CA ALA A 172 4.73 -0.45 -6.65
C ALA A 172 3.91 -0.60 -5.36
N VAL A 173 3.08 0.39 -5.01
CA VAL A 173 2.22 0.36 -3.81
C VAL A 173 1.27 -0.83 -3.91
N ALA A 174 0.61 -1.01 -5.05
CA ALA A 174 -0.33 -2.11 -5.26
C ALA A 174 0.34 -3.47 -5.04
N ALA A 175 1.55 -3.66 -5.55
CA ALA A 175 2.30 -4.90 -5.38
C ALA A 175 2.71 -5.15 -3.92
N TYR A 176 3.34 -4.18 -3.26
CA TYR A 176 3.75 -4.31 -1.84
C TYR A 176 2.58 -4.54 -0.89
N VAL A 177 1.49 -3.79 -1.08
CA VAL A 177 0.30 -3.92 -0.22
C VAL A 177 -0.30 -5.32 -0.37
N SER A 178 -0.34 -5.85 -1.59
CA SER A 178 -0.90 -7.18 -1.84
C SER A 178 -0.09 -8.32 -1.22
N ILE A 179 1.22 -8.13 -1.06
CA ILE A 179 2.11 -9.06 -0.36
C ILE A 179 1.93 -8.96 1.16
N VAL A 180 1.87 -7.74 1.70
CA VAL A 180 1.95 -7.53 3.16
C VAL A 180 0.60 -7.65 3.86
N VAL A 181 -0.51 -7.31 3.20
CA VAL A 181 -1.85 -7.47 3.76
C VAL A 181 -2.14 -8.89 4.28
N PRO A 182 -1.91 -9.98 3.51
CA PRO A 182 -2.08 -11.34 4.04
C PRO A 182 -1.09 -11.66 5.16
N LEU A 183 0.14 -11.14 5.12
CA LEU A 183 1.11 -11.32 6.21
C LEU A 183 0.65 -10.67 7.53
N GLY A 184 0.02 -9.49 7.45
CA GLY A 184 -0.59 -8.79 8.58
C GLY A 184 -1.72 -9.60 9.23
N PHE A 185 -2.43 -10.40 8.45
CA PHE A 185 -3.46 -11.31 8.98
C PHE A 185 -2.86 -12.55 9.68
N ILE A 186 -1.72 -13.07 9.19
CA ILE A 186 -1.13 -14.30 9.73
C ILE A 186 -0.27 -14.00 10.98
N THR A 187 0.43 -12.87 11.00
CA THR A 187 1.53 -12.61 11.96
C THR A 187 1.42 -11.24 12.63
N ASP A 188 1.89 -11.13 13.88
CA ASP A 188 1.94 -9.84 14.60
C ASP A 188 3.17 -9.01 14.20
N ARG A 189 4.14 -9.68 13.56
CA ARG A 189 5.43 -9.14 13.12
C ARG A 189 5.48 -8.90 11.61
N ALA A 190 4.33 -8.71 10.97
CA ALA A 190 4.24 -8.53 9.51
C ALA A 190 5.10 -7.37 8.98
N VAL A 191 5.25 -6.29 9.77
CA VAL A 191 6.17 -5.19 9.43
C VAL A 191 7.62 -5.67 9.37
N ILE A 192 8.07 -6.42 10.37
CA ILE A 192 9.44 -6.94 10.42
C ILE A 192 9.68 -7.90 9.26
N ILE A 193 8.71 -8.78 8.96
CA ILE A 193 8.81 -9.73 7.85
C ILE A 193 8.82 -8.99 6.50
N GLY A 194 7.98 -7.97 6.32
CA GLY A 194 7.96 -7.17 5.10
C GLY A 194 9.23 -6.36 4.88
N LEU A 195 9.80 -5.80 5.95
CA LEU A 195 11.10 -5.11 5.89
C LEU A 195 12.26 -6.08 5.66
N ALA A 196 12.22 -7.27 6.28
CA ALA A 196 13.20 -8.31 6.01
C ALA A 196 13.12 -8.77 4.55
N TYR A 197 11.90 -8.91 4.00
CA TYR A 197 11.71 -9.16 2.57
C TYR A 197 12.33 -8.04 1.74
N LEU A 198 12.03 -6.78 2.04
CA LEU A 198 12.61 -5.63 1.33
C LEU A 198 14.14 -5.69 1.27
N LEU A 199 14.79 -5.86 2.42
CA LEU A 199 16.26 -5.80 2.50
C LEU A 199 16.93 -7.07 1.98
N VAL A 200 16.42 -8.24 2.34
CA VAL A 200 17.07 -9.51 1.98
C VAL A 200 16.81 -9.88 0.52
N PHE A 201 15.60 -9.62 0.02
CA PHE A 201 15.27 -9.95 -1.36
C PHE A 201 16.01 -9.03 -2.34
N GLU A 202 16.04 -7.74 -2.08
CA GLU A 202 16.64 -6.78 -3.01
C GLU A 202 18.17 -6.80 -2.95
N ASP A 203 18.75 -6.64 -1.76
CA ASP A 203 20.21 -6.53 -1.62
C ASP A 203 20.91 -7.89 -1.60
N GLY A 204 20.17 -8.98 -1.38
CA GLY A 204 20.72 -10.34 -1.37
C GLY A 204 20.39 -11.12 -2.64
N VAL A 205 19.10 -11.37 -2.87
CA VAL A 205 18.64 -12.33 -3.90
C VAL A 205 18.74 -11.73 -5.30
N VAL A 206 18.30 -10.49 -5.48
CA VAL A 206 18.22 -9.85 -6.79
C VAL A 206 19.61 -9.46 -7.32
N ILE A 207 20.54 -9.09 -6.44
CA ILE A 207 21.96 -8.89 -6.82
C ILE A 207 22.58 -10.20 -7.29
N ALA A 208 22.32 -11.32 -6.61
CA ALA A 208 22.86 -12.63 -6.97
C ALA A 208 22.21 -13.23 -8.23
N LEU A 209 20.92 -12.97 -8.45
CA LEU A 209 20.16 -13.44 -9.62
C LEU A 209 19.42 -12.28 -10.29
N SER A 210 20.06 -11.63 -11.25
CA SER A 210 19.46 -10.55 -12.05
C SER A 210 18.20 -11.00 -12.80
N GLY A 211 18.05 -12.30 -13.08
CA GLY A 211 16.84 -12.90 -13.65
C GLY A 211 15.59 -12.80 -12.76
N LEU A 212 15.74 -12.54 -11.45
CA LEU A 212 14.63 -12.36 -10.52
C LEU A 212 14.22 -10.89 -10.35
N ALA A 213 14.82 -9.98 -11.10
CA ALA A 213 14.48 -8.55 -11.08
C ALA A 213 12.98 -8.28 -11.28
N SER A 214 12.30 -9.11 -12.07
CA SER A 214 10.86 -8.99 -12.33
C SER A 214 9.97 -9.28 -11.13
N LEU A 215 10.51 -9.94 -10.10
CA LEU A 215 9.78 -10.23 -8.87
C LEU A 215 9.94 -9.13 -7.81
N SER A 216 10.80 -8.14 -8.07
CA SER A 216 11.01 -7.00 -7.18
C SER A 216 9.88 -5.98 -7.33
N PRO A 217 9.06 -5.74 -6.30
CA PRO A 217 7.91 -4.85 -6.42
C PRO A 217 8.30 -3.38 -6.61
N TRP A 218 9.45 -2.94 -6.09
CA TRP A 218 9.90 -1.56 -6.29
C TRP A 218 10.45 -1.33 -7.70
N ARG A 219 11.17 -2.32 -8.26
CA ARG A 219 11.65 -2.27 -9.66
C ARG A 219 10.52 -2.19 -10.66
N LEU A 220 9.36 -2.79 -10.37
CA LEU A 220 8.15 -2.61 -11.20
C LEU A 220 7.67 -1.16 -11.24
N GLY A 221 7.72 -0.45 -10.11
CA GLY A 221 7.40 0.98 -10.04
C GLY A 221 8.42 1.83 -10.78
N ALA A 222 9.70 1.56 -10.60
CA ALA A 222 10.78 2.24 -11.33
C ALA A 222 10.70 2.00 -12.85
N ALA A 223 10.40 0.77 -13.28
CA ALA A 223 10.18 0.42 -14.69
C ALA A 223 8.97 1.15 -15.29
N ALA A 224 7.90 1.32 -14.50
CA ALA A 224 6.73 2.10 -14.93
C ALA A 224 7.02 3.61 -15.00
N PHE A 225 7.80 4.13 -14.05
CA PHE A 225 8.31 5.50 -14.10
C PHE A 225 9.12 5.74 -15.38
N ALA A 226 10.08 4.84 -15.69
CA ALA A 226 10.87 4.87 -16.91
C ALA A 226 10.05 4.64 -18.18
N GLY A 227 8.90 3.99 -18.06
CA GLY A 227 7.91 3.84 -19.12
C GLY A 227 7.24 5.16 -19.50
N VAL A 228 7.10 6.10 -18.56
CA VAL A 228 6.51 7.44 -18.76
C VAL A 228 7.59 8.49 -19.05
N VAL A 229 8.71 8.43 -18.33
CA VAL A 229 9.84 9.36 -18.45
C VAL A 229 10.93 8.67 -19.23
N GLU A 230 10.85 8.70 -20.56
CA GLU A 230 11.73 7.94 -21.45
C GLU A 230 13.22 8.29 -21.29
N GLU A 231 13.52 9.56 -21.00
CA GLU A 231 14.87 10.06 -20.71
C GLU A 231 15.51 9.35 -19.51
N SER A 232 14.71 8.83 -18.57
CA SER A 232 15.22 8.15 -17.37
C SER A 232 15.64 6.69 -17.61
N ARG A 233 15.34 6.12 -18.79
CA ARG A 233 15.56 4.68 -19.07
C ARG A 233 17.03 4.30 -19.02
N LEU A 234 17.91 5.13 -19.58
CA LEU A 234 19.36 4.84 -19.61
C LEU A 234 19.95 4.81 -18.21
N ILE A 235 19.49 5.69 -17.32
CA ILE A 235 19.96 5.81 -15.94
C ILE A 235 19.42 4.65 -15.09
N LEU A 236 18.17 4.25 -15.34
CA LEU A 236 17.50 3.18 -14.58
C LEU A 236 17.77 1.76 -15.10
N ASP A 237 18.51 1.58 -16.19
CA ASP A 237 18.75 0.27 -16.80
C ASP A 237 19.39 -0.73 -15.84
N GLY A 238 20.49 -0.33 -15.19
CA GLY A 238 21.12 -1.14 -14.16
C GLY A 238 20.23 -1.34 -12.91
N ALA A 239 19.41 -0.34 -12.58
CA ALA A 239 18.54 -0.37 -11.41
C ALA A 239 17.32 -1.28 -11.61
N VAL A 240 16.77 -1.37 -12.81
CA VAL A 240 15.55 -2.13 -13.17
C VAL A 240 15.90 -3.56 -13.62
N GLY A 241 17.11 -3.78 -14.13
CA GLY A 241 17.58 -5.09 -14.59
C GLY A 241 16.86 -5.53 -15.87
N ASN A 242 16.53 -6.82 -15.99
CA ASN A 242 15.96 -7.40 -17.22
C ASN A 242 14.47 -7.07 -17.46
N LEU A 243 13.91 -6.11 -16.71
CA LEU A 243 12.51 -5.73 -16.80
C LEU A 243 12.29 -4.80 -18.00
N THR A 244 11.27 -5.12 -18.80
CA THR A 244 10.81 -4.22 -19.86
C THR A 244 10.24 -2.93 -19.25
N MET A 245 10.84 -1.78 -19.54
CA MET A 245 10.44 -0.46 -19.02
C MET A 245 9.19 0.08 -19.72
N THR A 246 8.06 -0.57 -19.51
CA THR A 246 6.76 -0.16 -20.03
C THR A 246 5.72 -0.15 -18.93
N VAL A 247 4.82 0.85 -18.96
CA VAL A 247 3.73 0.96 -18.00
C VAL A 247 2.81 -0.26 -18.06
N ALA A 248 2.56 -0.79 -19.26
CA ALA A 248 1.68 -1.94 -19.47
C ALA A 248 2.22 -3.21 -18.77
N ASN A 249 3.49 -3.56 -18.97
CA ASN A 249 4.05 -4.78 -18.38
C ASN A 249 4.15 -4.67 -16.85
N SER A 250 4.52 -3.50 -16.33
CA SER A 250 4.50 -3.26 -14.89
C SER A 250 3.09 -3.33 -14.31
N ALA A 251 2.09 -2.78 -14.99
CA ALA A 251 0.69 -2.83 -14.55
C ALA A 251 0.12 -4.26 -14.57
N ILE A 252 0.43 -5.06 -15.61
CA ILE A 252 0.02 -6.47 -15.70
C ILE A 252 0.63 -7.25 -14.52
N THR A 253 1.93 -7.07 -14.29
CA THR A 253 2.63 -7.78 -13.20
C THR A 253 2.09 -7.37 -11.83
N ALA A 254 1.87 -6.08 -11.58
CA ALA A 254 1.22 -5.60 -10.36
C ALA A 254 -0.21 -6.14 -10.21
N GLY A 255 -0.96 -6.26 -11.31
CA GLY A 255 -2.28 -6.90 -11.33
C GLY A 255 -2.23 -8.35 -10.86
N ILE A 256 -1.20 -9.11 -11.26
CA ILE A 256 -0.97 -10.48 -10.80
C ILE A 256 -0.71 -10.50 -9.28
N TYR A 257 0.13 -9.61 -8.75
CA TYR A 257 0.33 -9.49 -7.30
C TYR A 257 -0.97 -9.21 -6.54
N VAL A 258 -1.80 -8.30 -7.05
CA VAL A 258 -3.10 -7.96 -6.45
C VAL A 258 -4.05 -9.16 -6.45
N LEU A 259 -4.14 -9.88 -7.57
CA LEU A 259 -4.99 -11.08 -7.67
C LEU A 259 -4.53 -12.17 -6.71
N ILE A 260 -3.22 -12.45 -6.65
CA ILE A 260 -2.64 -13.44 -5.75
C ILE A 260 -2.86 -13.03 -4.28
N GLY A 261 -2.55 -11.78 -3.93
CA GLY A 261 -2.75 -11.25 -2.57
C GLY A 261 -4.20 -11.35 -2.13
N ALA A 262 -5.14 -10.92 -2.98
CA ALA A 262 -6.57 -11.02 -2.71
C ALA A 262 -7.04 -12.48 -2.58
N ALA A 263 -6.54 -13.39 -3.41
CA ALA A 263 -6.86 -14.82 -3.34
C ALA A 263 -6.35 -15.44 -2.02
N ILE A 264 -5.11 -15.15 -1.63
CA ILE A 264 -4.52 -15.62 -0.37
C ILE A 264 -5.31 -15.09 0.82
N THR A 265 -5.58 -13.78 0.89
CA THR A 265 -6.36 -13.19 1.98
C THR A 265 -7.77 -13.79 2.05
N THR A 266 -8.41 -14.03 0.91
CA THR A 266 -9.73 -14.67 0.85
C THR A 266 -9.69 -16.11 1.37
N ALA A 267 -8.66 -16.88 0.99
CA ALA A 267 -8.49 -18.26 1.44
C ALA A 267 -8.25 -18.33 2.96
N LEU A 268 -7.44 -17.40 3.50
CA LEU A 268 -7.17 -17.30 4.94
C LEU A 268 -8.45 -16.98 5.74
N LEU A 269 -9.28 -16.07 5.24
CA LEU A 269 -10.56 -15.74 5.87
C LEU A 269 -11.52 -16.93 5.88
N LYS A 270 -11.61 -17.68 4.77
CA LYS A 270 -12.47 -18.88 4.69
C LYS A 270 -12.05 -19.97 5.68
N ARG A 271 -10.75 -20.20 5.87
CA ARG A 271 -10.26 -21.25 6.79
C ARG A 271 -10.63 -21.00 8.26
N ARG A 272 -10.71 -19.73 8.68
CA ARG A 272 -11.04 -19.34 10.06
C ARG A 272 -12.53 -19.48 10.41
N ASP A 273 -13.41 -19.50 9.41
CA ASP A 273 -14.85 -19.74 9.63
C ASP A 273 -15.18 -21.22 9.89
N LEU A 274 -14.27 -22.12 9.53
CA LEU A 274 -14.45 -23.57 9.63
C LEU A 274 -13.91 -24.18 10.94
N ALA A 275 -13.22 -23.37 11.76
CA ALA A 275 -12.56 -23.78 13.00
C ALA A 275 -13.28 -23.16 14.21
#